data_AF-A0A3B9P395-F1
#
_entry.id   AF-A0A3B9P395-F1
#
_cell.length_a   1.000
_cell.length_b   1.000
_cell.length_c   1.000
_cell.angle_alpha   90.00
_cell.angle_beta   90.00
_cell.angle_gamma   90.00
#
_symmetry.space_group_name_H-M   'P 1'
#
loop_
_entity.id
_entity.type
_entity.pdbx_description
1 polymer ?
#
loop_
_entity_poly.entity_id
_entity_poly.type
_entity_poly.pdbx_seq_one_letter_code
_entity_poly.pdbx_strand_id
1 'polypeptide(L)' 'MHNARKVKPTGIELVDRLVAVNRVTKVNKGGRTFSFSAIVVVG' A
#
# COMPACT_ATOMS: atom_id res chain seq x y z
N MET A 1 -20.01 -1.14 -20.50
CA MET A 1 -20.86 -0.92 -19.31
C MET A 1 -19.99 -0.39 -18.18
N HIS A 2 -20.09 0.91 -17.87
CA HIS A 2 -19.31 1.55 -16.80
C HIS A 2 -20.14 1.56 -15.52
N ASN A 3 -19.63 0.98 -14.42
CA ASN A 3 -20.17 1.21 -13.08
C ASN A 3 -19.08 1.02 -12.02
N ALA A 4 -18.12 1.94 -11.99
CA ALA A 4 -17.26 2.12 -10.83
C ALA A 4 -17.94 3.14 -9.90
N ARG A 5 -18.82 2.67 -9.00
CA ARG A 5 -19.36 3.49 -7.90
C ARG A 5 -18.17 3.89 -7.01
N LYS A 6 -17.74 5.16 -7.08
CA LYS A 6 -16.74 5.72 -6.16
C LYS A 6 -17.36 5.82 -4.77
N VAL A 7 -17.06 4.84 -3.92
CA VAL A 7 -17.36 4.91 -2.49
C VAL A 7 -16.44 5.96 -1.88
N LYS A 8 -17.01 6.92 -1.14
CA LYS A 8 -16.24 7.96 -0.42
C LYS A 8 -15.60 7.30 0.82
N PRO A 9 -14.26 7.39 1.00
CA PRO A 9 -13.56 6.67 2.07
C PRO A 9 -13.65 7.35 3.45
N THR A 10 -14.05 8.62 3.51
CA THR A 10 -14.08 9.41 4.74
C THR A 10 -15.46 9.32 5.38
N GLY A 11 -15.57 8.56 6.48
CA GLY A 11 -16.79 8.47 7.29
C GLY A 11 -17.27 7.06 7.61
N ILE A 12 -16.53 6.03 7.19
CA ILE A 12 -16.77 4.64 7.55
C ILE A 12 -15.63 4.24 8.50
N GLU A 13 -15.93 3.80 9.73
CA GLU A 13 -14.92 3.26 10.66
C GLU A 13 -14.42 1.93 10.12
N LEU A 14 -13.49 2.01 9.18
CA LEU A 14 -12.83 0.84 8.60
C LEU A 14 -11.57 0.56 9.42
N VAL A 15 -11.39 -0.70 9.80
CA VAL A 15 -10.22 -1.14 10.55
C VAL A 15 -9.15 -1.59 9.56
N ASP A 16 -8.02 -0.90 9.58
CA ASP A 16 -6.86 -1.23 8.77
C ASP A 16 -6.08 -2.38 9.39
N ARG A 17 -5.69 -3.37 8.57
CA ARG A 17 -4.78 -4.45 8.98
C ARG A 17 -3.59 -4.55 8.03
N LEU A 18 -2.40 -4.43 8.61
CA LEU A 18 -1.15 -4.66 7.91
C LEU A 18 -0.93 -6.17 7.72
N VAL A 19 -0.72 -6.58 6.47
CA VAL A 19 -0.59 -8.00 6.10
C VAL A 19 0.88 -8.38 5.96
N ALA A 20 1.67 -7.56 5.25
CA ALA A 20 3.08 -7.81 5.04
C ALA A 20 3.84 -6.49 4.85
N VAL A 21 5.09 -6.47 5.31
CA VAL A 21 6.07 -5.43 5.01
C VAL A 21 7.35 -6.08 4.55
N ASN A 22 7.79 -5.71 3.35
CA ASN A 22 9.02 -6.19 2.76
C ASN A 22 9.99 -5.03 2.56
N ARG A 23 11.23 -5.24 2.99
CA ARG A 23 12.32 -4.35 2.60
C ARG A 23 12.75 -4.69 1.18
N VAL A 24 12.71 -3.71 0.29
CA VAL A 24 13.17 -3.81 -1.10
C VAL A 24 14.36 -2.89 -1.33
N THR A 25 15.13 -3.16 -2.39
CA THR A 25 16.30 -2.34 -2.72
C THR A 25 16.40 -2.06 -4.20
N LYS A 26 16.79 -0.82 -4.53
CA LYS A 26 17.28 -0.46 -5.86
C LYS A 26 18.80 -0.33 -5.81
N VAL A 27 19.49 -1.11 -6.62
CA VAL A 27 20.95 -1.02 -6.76
C VAL A 27 21.27 0.02 -7.83
N ASN A 28 22.20 0.92 -7.52
CA ASN A 28 22.78 1.86 -8.48
C ASN A 28 24.31 1.72 -8.47
N LYS A 29 25.00 2.40 -9.39
CA LYS A 29 26.46 2.28 -9.54
C LYS A 29 27.26 2.61 -8.26
N GLY A 30 26.70 3.41 -7.34
CA GLY A 30 27.38 3.87 -6.13
C GLY A 30 26.85 3.28 -4.82
N GLY A 31 25.83 2.41 -4.85
CA GLY A 31 25.24 1.89 -3.63
C GLY A 31 23.88 1.24 -3.80
N ARG A 32 23.17 1.12 -2.67
CA ARG A 32 21.84 0.51 -2.61
C ARG A 32 20.91 1.48 -1.89
N THR A 33 19.85 1.89 -2.57
CA THR A 33 18.76 2.64 -1.95
C THR A 33 17.76 1.62 -1.40
N PHE A 34 17.53 1.68 -0.09
CA PHE A 34 16.58 0.81 0.61
C PHE A 34 15.21 1.49 0.67
N SER A 35 14.15 0.72 0.51
CA SER A 35 12.77 1.18 0.67
C SER A 35 11.92 0.05 1.24
N PHE A 36 10.75 0.38 1.77
CA PHE A 36 9.79 -0.59 2.28
C PHE A 36 8.55 -0.62 1.40
N SER A 37 8.08 -1.82 1.08
CA SER A 37 6.79 -2.08 0.45
C SER A 37 5.87 -2.71 1.50
N ALA A 38 4.65 -2.21 1.62
CA ALA A 38 3.66 -2.72 2.56
C ALA A 38 2.35 -3.03 1.82
N ILE A 39 1.68 -4.10 2.28
CA ILE A 39 0.33 -4.45 1.85
C ILE A 39 -0.59 -4.32 3.06
N VAL A 40 -1.66 -3.54 2.91
CA VAL A 40 -2.67 -3.27 3.94
C VAL A 40 -4.05 -3.62 3.37
N VAL A 41 -4.88 -4.26 4.19
CA VAL A 41 -6.28 -4.55 3.88
C VAL A 41 -7.15 -3.67 4.77
N VAL A 42 -8.22 -3.14 4.19
CA VAL A 42 -9.17 -2.24 4.83
C VAL A 42 -10.55 -2.91 4.80
N GLY A 43 -11.26 -2.95 5.93
CA GLY A 43 -12.57 -3.59 6.06
C GLY A 43 -13.40 -3.02 7.20
#